data_AF-A0A1G1WB45-F1
#
_entry.id   AF-A0A1G1WB45-F1
#
_cell.length_a   1.000
_cell.length_b   1.000
_cell.length_c   1.000
_cell.angle_alpha   90.00
_cell.angle_beta   90.00
_cell.angle_gamma   90.00
#
_symmetry.space_group_name_H-M   'P 1'
#
loop_
_entity.id
_entity.type
_entity.pdbx_description
1 polymer ?
#
loop_
_entity_poly.entity_id
_entity_poly.type
_entity_poly.pdbx_seq_one_letter_code
_entity_poly.pdbx_strand_id
1 'polypeptide(L)'
;MKIHYRQFIKIDDILMEIKELDLDTDEKKSCLELIDDIFYHKMLEKILSELKNEEDKIVFLRKAVSEPVEEAVEFLREKVASFEEKVSGDLNGLRGEIIEDLRALRRI
;
A
#
# COMPACT_ATOMS: atom_id res chain seq x y z
N MET A 1 -3.70 -7.61 -13.73
CA MET A 1 -3.93 -6.25 -13.15
C MET A 1 -3.54 -6.36 -11.69
N LYS A 2 -2.65 -5.51 -11.15
CA LYS A 2 -2.09 -5.69 -9.80
C LYS A 2 -3.14 -5.42 -8.72
N ILE A 3 -3.09 -6.14 -7.59
CA ILE A 3 -3.79 -5.73 -6.37
C ILE A 3 -3.36 -4.30 -6.04
N HIS A 4 -4.32 -3.40 -5.82
CA HIS A 4 -4.02 -2.00 -5.55
C HIS A 4 -4.28 -1.68 -4.08
N TYR A 5 -3.28 -1.10 -3.41
CA TYR A 5 -3.35 -0.75 -2.00
C TYR A 5 -4.56 0.16 -1.66
N ARG A 6 -5.06 0.95 -2.63
CA ARG A 6 -6.22 1.85 -2.49
C ARG A 6 -7.53 1.12 -2.16
N GLN A 7 -7.58 -0.20 -2.34
CA GLN A 7 -8.70 -1.03 -1.86
C GLN A 7 -8.74 -1.17 -0.33
N PHE A 8 -7.60 -0.93 0.34
CA PHE A 8 -7.42 -1.14 1.78
C PHE A 8 -7.24 0.17 2.56
N ILE A 9 -7.05 1.31 1.88
CA ILE A 9 -6.78 2.59 2.53
C ILE A 9 -7.24 3.78 1.70
N LYS A 10 -7.65 4.85 2.39
CA LYS A 10 -7.91 6.17 1.81
C LYS A 10 -6.69 7.06 1.99
N ILE A 11 -6.26 7.72 0.92
CA ILE A 11 -5.06 8.58 0.91
C ILE A 11 -5.39 10.07 0.68
N ASP A 12 -6.67 10.45 0.75
CA ASP A 12 -7.11 11.80 0.40
C ASP A 12 -6.39 12.88 1.21
N ASP A 13 -6.05 12.60 2.46
CA ASP A 13 -5.27 13.48 3.32
C ASP A 13 -3.82 13.61 2.89
N ILE A 14 -3.14 12.54 2.49
CA ILE A 14 -1.80 12.64 1.89
C ILE A 14 -1.82 13.59 0.68
N LEU A 15 -2.85 13.50 -0.17
CA LEU A 15 -3.01 14.40 -1.32
C LEU A 15 -3.20 15.85 -0.89
N MET A 16 -3.92 16.10 0.22
CA MET A 16 -4.05 17.45 0.78
C MET A 16 -2.70 17.95 1.31
N GLU A 17 -1.98 17.13 2.07
CA GLU A 17 -0.68 17.52 2.64
C GLU A 17 0.36 17.84 1.55
N ILE A 18 0.39 17.08 0.44
CA ILE A 18 1.29 17.36 -0.70
C ILE A 18 0.94 18.66 -1.41
N LYS A 19 -0.36 18.99 -1.54
CA LYS A 19 -0.78 20.24 -2.18
C LYS A 19 -0.26 21.47 -1.44
N GLU A 20 -0.15 21.38 -0.11
CA GLU A 20 0.34 22.44 0.75
C GLU A 20 1.87 22.59 0.76
N LEU A 21 2.62 21.67 0.16
CA LEU A 21 4.07 21.83 -0.01
C LEU A 21 4.40 22.89 -1.05
N ASP A 22 5.46 23.66 -0.80
CA ASP A 22 6.05 24.61 -1.75
C ASP A 22 6.98 23.89 -2.74
N LEU A 23 6.39 22.96 -3.48
CA LEU A 23 7.01 22.18 -4.54
C LEU A 23 6.34 22.50 -5.86
N ASP A 24 7.08 22.36 -6.95
CA ASP A 24 6.52 22.48 -8.28
C ASP A 24 5.62 21.28 -8.65
N THR A 25 5.01 21.32 -9.83
CA THR A 25 4.06 20.28 -10.25
C THR A 25 4.75 18.93 -10.51
N ASP A 26 5.95 18.93 -11.04
CA ASP A 26 6.70 17.71 -11.38
C ASP A 26 7.27 17.05 -10.12
N GLU A 27 7.73 17.87 -9.16
CA GLU A 27 8.15 17.42 -7.83
C GLU A 27 6.97 16.81 -7.06
N LYS A 28 5.81 17.48 -7.03
CA LYS A 28 4.60 16.94 -6.40
C LYS A 28 4.17 15.61 -7.02
N LYS A 29 4.24 15.50 -8.34
CA LYS A 29 3.97 14.25 -9.05
C LYS A 29 4.96 13.16 -8.66
N SER A 30 6.25 13.47 -8.60
CA SER A 30 7.30 12.53 -8.20
C SER A 30 7.10 12.04 -6.77
N CYS A 31 6.71 12.93 -5.84
CA CYS A 31 6.35 12.54 -4.47
C CYS A 31 5.17 11.58 -4.44
N LEU A 32 4.14 11.80 -5.26
CA LEU A 32 2.98 10.91 -5.32
C LEU A 32 3.36 9.52 -5.87
N GLU A 33 4.20 9.46 -6.90
CA GLU A 33 4.70 8.20 -7.45
C GLU A 33 5.51 7.41 -6.40
N LEU A 34 6.38 8.10 -5.65
CA LEU A 34 7.13 7.48 -4.56
C LEU A 34 6.21 6.92 -3.47
N ILE A 35 5.19 7.67 -3.07
CA ILE A 35 4.23 7.22 -2.07
C ILE A 35 3.41 6.04 -2.57
N ASP A 36 2.96 6.06 -3.83
CA ASP A 36 2.28 4.94 -4.47
C ASP A 36 3.15 3.66 -4.40
N ASP A 37 4.44 3.77 -4.69
CA ASP A 37 5.39 2.65 -4.62
C ASP A 37 5.60 2.16 -3.19
N ILE A 38 5.77 3.07 -2.22
CA ILE A 38 5.95 2.73 -0.80
C ILE A 38 4.74 1.94 -0.29
N PHE A 39 3.52 2.39 -0.56
CA PHE A 39 2.31 1.66 -0.15
C PHE A 39 2.19 0.30 -0.83
N TYR A 40 2.50 0.23 -2.13
CA TYR A 40 2.48 -1.04 -2.86
C TYR A 40 3.46 -2.05 -2.26
N HIS A 41 4.70 -1.62 -2.01
CA HIS A 41 5.73 -2.48 -1.42
C HIS A 41 5.38 -2.90 0.01
N LYS A 42 4.85 -1.99 0.83
CA LYS A 42 4.41 -2.29 2.19
C LYS A 42 3.27 -3.31 2.22
N MET A 43 2.28 -3.13 1.36
CA MET A 43 1.17 -4.08 1.21
C MET A 43 1.70 -5.47 0.81
N LEU A 44 2.60 -5.53 -0.18
CA LEU A 44 3.18 -6.79 -0.64
C LEU A 44 4.00 -7.48 0.45
N GLU A 45 4.83 -6.74 1.17
CA GLU A 45 5.59 -7.23 2.33
C GLU A 45 4.64 -7.85 3.36
N LYS A 46 3.59 -7.11 3.73
CA LYS A 46 2.61 -7.57 4.72
C LYS A 46 1.92 -8.84 4.29
N ILE A 47 1.43 -8.91 3.05
CA ILE A 47 0.83 -10.11 2.48
C ILE A 47 1.77 -11.31 2.58
N LEU A 48 3.00 -11.15 2.08
CA LEU A 48 3.98 -12.23 2.06
C LEU A 48 4.38 -12.67 3.48
N SER A 49 4.39 -11.76 4.45
CA SER A 49 4.69 -12.08 5.86
C SER A 49 3.60 -12.91 6.55
N GLU A 50 2.34 -12.76 6.16
CA GLU A 50 1.21 -13.50 6.74
C GLU A 50 1.06 -14.90 6.14
N LEU A 51 1.58 -15.12 4.94
CA LEU A 51 1.64 -16.44 4.30
C LEU A 51 2.73 -17.29 4.96
N LYS A 52 2.29 -18.29 5.73
CA LYS A 52 3.14 -19.10 6.61
C LYS A 52 4.18 -19.95 5.89
N ASN A 53 3.92 -20.34 4.64
CA ASN A 53 4.79 -21.24 3.88
C ASN A 53 5.17 -20.64 2.51
N GLU A 54 6.29 -21.10 1.97
CA GLU A 54 6.85 -20.59 0.71
C GLU A 54 5.99 -20.94 -0.52
N GLU A 55 5.29 -22.08 -0.49
CA GLU A 55 4.42 -22.50 -1.58
C GLU A 55 3.24 -21.53 -1.77
N ASP A 56 2.58 -21.15 -0.68
CA ASP A 56 1.49 -20.18 -0.69
C ASP A 56 1.96 -18.80 -1.17
N LYS A 57 3.19 -18.37 -0.82
CA LYS A 57 3.79 -17.13 -1.34
C LYS A 57 3.98 -17.18 -2.85
N ILE A 58 4.49 -18.29 -3.38
CA ILE A 58 4.69 -18.49 -4.82
C ILE A 58 3.34 -18.49 -5.55
N VAL A 59 2.34 -19.20 -5.02
CA VAL A 59 0.98 -19.24 -5.58
C VAL A 59 0.38 -17.83 -5.59
N PHE A 60 0.48 -17.10 -4.49
CA PHE A 60 0.01 -15.72 -4.41
C PHE A 60 0.68 -14.83 -5.46
N LEU A 61 2.01 -14.85 -5.57
CA LEU A 61 2.75 -14.02 -6.53
C LEU A 61 2.34 -14.33 -7.97
N ARG A 62 2.11 -15.61 -8.31
CA ARG A 62 1.62 -16.00 -9.64
C ARG A 62 0.22 -15.46 -9.90
N LYS A 63 -0.68 -15.59 -8.93
CA LYS A 63 -2.06 -15.08 -9.00
C LYS A 63 -2.08 -13.56 -9.14
N ALA A 64 -1.30 -12.84 -8.32
CA ALA A 64 -1.21 -11.38 -8.34
C ALA A 64 -0.71 -10.80 -9.68
N VAL A 65 0.06 -11.58 -10.45
CA VAL A 65 0.57 -11.18 -11.76
C VAL A 65 -0.38 -11.58 -12.90
N SER A 66 -0.97 -12.77 -12.84
CA SER A 66 -1.57 -13.44 -14.00
C SER A 66 -3.09 -13.54 -13.96
N GLU A 67 -3.69 -13.43 -12.77
CA GLU A 67 -5.13 -13.62 -12.57
C GLU A 67 -5.85 -12.29 -12.27
N PRO A 68 -7.20 -12.27 -12.30
CA PRO A 68 -7.99 -11.17 -11.75
C PRO A 68 -7.65 -10.91 -10.27
N VAL A 69 -7.76 -9.64 -9.85
CA VAL A 69 -7.42 -9.20 -8.49
C VAL A 69 -8.26 -9.93 -7.45
N GLU A 70 -9.53 -10.17 -7.77
CA GLU A 70 -10.50 -10.86 -6.92
C GLU A 70 -10.02 -12.25 -6.53
N GLU A 71 -9.46 -13.02 -7.47
CA GLU A 71 -8.96 -14.36 -7.19
C GLU A 71 -7.74 -14.35 -6.27
N ALA A 72 -6.84 -13.37 -6.44
CA ALA A 72 -5.68 -13.23 -5.57
C ALA A 72 -6.11 -12.83 -4.15
N VAL A 73 -7.15 -12.01 -4.01
CA VAL A 73 -7.73 -11.64 -2.71
C VAL A 73 -8.46 -12.81 -2.05
N GLU A 74 -9.24 -13.59 -2.80
CA GLU A 74 -9.91 -14.79 -2.29
C GLU A 74 -8.92 -15.81 -1.75
N PHE A 75 -7.82 -16.06 -2.47
CA PHE A 75 -6.73 -16.90 -1.98
C PHE A 75 -6.20 -16.43 -0.62
N LEU A 76 -6.03 -15.12 -0.43
CA LEU A 76 -5.55 -14.56 0.83
C LEU A 76 -6.57 -14.72 1.96
N ARG A 77 -7.87 -14.57 1.70
CA ARG A 77 -8.93 -14.79 2.70
C ARG A 77 -8.97 -16.23 3.20
N GLU A 78 -8.72 -17.19 2.30
CA GLU A 78 -8.67 -18.62 2.67
C GLU A 78 -7.46 -18.96 3.54
N LYS A 79 -6.32 -18.30 3.30
CA LYS A 79 -5.05 -18.62 3.93
C LYS A 79 -4.77 -17.80 5.19
N VAL A 80 -5.31 -16.59 5.27
CA VAL A 80 -5.03 -15.62 6.33
C VAL A 80 -6.34 -15.11 6.90
N ALA A 81 -6.64 -15.48 8.14
CA ALA A 81 -7.79 -14.95 8.87
C ALA A 81 -7.67 -13.43 9.07
N SER A 82 -8.79 -12.72 8.85
CA SER A 82 -8.87 -11.25 8.95
C SER A 82 -7.80 -10.54 8.12
N PHE A 83 -7.50 -11.07 6.94
CA PHE A 83 -6.45 -10.56 6.05
C PHE A 83 -6.57 -9.05 5.79
N GLU A 84 -7.76 -8.57 5.44
CA GLU A 84 -7.98 -7.18 5.10
C GLU A 84 -7.76 -6.24 6.27
N GLU A 85 -8.17 -6.63 7.48
CA GLU A 85 -7.94 -5.85 8.69
C GLU A 85 -6.45 -5.71 8.98
N LYS A 86 -5.68 -6.81 8.82
CA LYS A 86 -4.24 -6.80 9.05
C LYS A 86 -3.50 -5.92 8.06
N VAL A 87 -3.83 -6.00 6.78
CA VAL A 87 -3.23 -5.14 5.75
C VAL A 87 -3.66 -3.70 5.94
N SER A 88 -4.94 -3.44 6.16
CA SER A 88 -5.44 -2.07 6.35
C SER A 88 -4.83 -1.42 7.60
N GLY A 89 -4.64 -2.17 8.69
CA GLY A 89 -4.00 -1.65 9.89
C GLY A 89 -2.56 -1.21 9.64
N ASP A 90 -1.78 -2.04 8.95
CA ASP A 90 -0.37 -1.77 8.64
C ASP A 90 -0.22 -0.58 7.67
N LEU A 91 -1.07 -0.51 6.63
CA LEU A 91 -1.09 0.61 5.71
C LEU A 91 -1.54 1.92 6.38
N ASN A 92 -2.48 1.87 7.34
CA ASN A 92 -2.88 3.06 8.08
C ASN A 92 -1.77 3.58 9.00
N GLY A 93 -0.94 2.69 9.56
CA GLY A 93 0.27 3.07 10.29
C GLY A 93 1.24 3.85 9.38
N LEU A 94 1.57 3.25 8.23
CA LEU A 94 2.43 3.89 7.22
C LEU A 94 1.87 5.24 6.72
N ARG A 95 0.55 5.32 6.51
CA ARG A 95 -0.10 6.60 6.15
C ARG A 95 0.12 7.67 7.21
N GLY A 96 0.03 7.31 8.49
CA GLY A 96 0.31 8.22 9.60
C GLY A 96 1.74 8.75 9.53
N GLU A 97 2.72 7.86 9.36
CA GLU A 97 4.14 8.21 9.23
C GLU A 97 4.39 9.17 8.06
N ILE A 98 3.85 8.86 6.87
CA ILE A 98 3.99 9.72 5.68
C ILE A 98 3.41 11.12 5.92
N ILE A 99 2.25 11.22 6.58
CA ILE A 99 1.64 12.52 6.89
C ILE A 99 2.52 13.33 7.85
N GLU A 100 3.10 12.68 8.85
CA GLU A 100 4.02 13.33 9.78
C GLU A 100 5.27 13.85 9.06
N ASP A 101 5.87 13.04 8.17
CA ASP A 101 7.02 13.43 7.36
C ASP A 101 6.69 14.63 6.45
N LEU A 102 5.55 14.61 5.75
CA LEU A 102 5.11 15.71 4.89
C LEU A 102 4.83 17.00 5.69
N ARG A 103 4.37 16.89 6.94
CA ARG A 103 4.19 18.04 7.83
C ARG A 103 5.51 18.58 8.35
N ALA A 104 6.49 17.71 8.59
CA ALA A 104 7.82 18.12 9.00
C ALA A 104 8.54 18.94 7.92
N LEU A 105 8.36 18.57 6.64
CA LEU A 105 8.92 19.31 5.50
C LEU A 105 8.38 20.75 5.38
N ARG A 106 7.16 21.03 5.84
CA ARG A 106 6.57 22.39 5.88
C ARG A 106 7.16 23.31 6.93
N ARG A 107 7.83 22.76 7.95
CA ARG A 107 8.36 23.53 9.08
C ARG A 107 9.81 23.99 8.86
N ILE A 108 10.38 23.67 7.71
CA ILE A 108 11.71 24.07 7.25
C ILE A 108 11.54 25.26 6.31
#